data_AF-A0A7K4V4A2-F1
#
_entry.id   AF-A0A7K4V4A2-F1
#
_cell.length_a   1.000
_cell.length_b   1.000
_cell.length_c   1.000
_cell.angle_alpha   90.00
_cell.angle_beta   90.00
_cell.angle_gamma   90.00
#
_symmetry.space_group_name_H-M   'P 1'
#
loop_
_entity.id
_entity.type
_entity.pdbx_description
1 polymer ?
#
loop_
_entity_poly.entity_id
_entity_poly.type
_entity_poly.pdbx_seq_one_letter_code
_entity_poly.pdbx_strand_id
1 'polypeptide(L)'
;DPDSGDNGRLQYSLVGGQTNEFDINENTGQIFTVSVAGKAGMFYLQVQAADQGTRRLTAQTTVNVTVDSSSSSNVVMLVLNQKISAVERKSVEVQRVLEEKLGWNVYVLNIYSKESDRNSRSSTDETQVDIIAFDEAHQEVPAEDVKRSV
;
A
#
# COMPACT_ATOMS: atom_id res chain seq x y z
N ASP A 1 27.17 15.20 -7.57
CA ASP A 1 26.66 14.21 -6.61
C ASP A 1 27.42 12.91 -6.83
N PRO A 2 27.89 12.17 -5.81
CA PRO A 2 28.67 10.94 -6.00
C PRO A 2 27.95 9.87 -6.86
N ASP A 3 26.64 10.01 -7.06
CA ASP A 3 25.81 9.09 -7.84
C ASP A 3 25.43 9.64 -9.23
N SER A 4 26.14 10.66 -9.72
CA SER A 4 25.92 11.19 -11.08
C SER A 4 26.54 10.26 -12.14
N GLY A 5 25.72 9.59 -12.95
CA GLY A 5 26.16 8.71 -14.05
C GLY A 5 25.50 7.33 -14.03
N ASP A 6 26.04 6.37 -14.78
CA ASP A 6 25.49 4.99 -14.84
C ASP A 6 25.53 4.26 -13.48
N ASN A 7 26.41 4.67 -12.57
CA ASN A 7 26.47 4.15 -11.18
C ASN A 7 25.28 4.60 -10.31
N GLY A 8 24.53 5.64 -10.73
CA GLY A 8 23.29 6.05 -10.07
C GLY A 8 22.03 5.34 -10.60
N ARG A 9 22.16 4.51 -11.64
CA ARG A 9 21.04 3.76 -12.23
C ARG A 9 21.01 2.33 -11.69
N LEU A 10 20.03 2.07 -10.83
CA LEU A 10 19.78 0.75 -10.27
C LEU A 10 18.79 -0.04 -11.13
N GLN A 11 19.06 -1.33 -11.30
CA GLN A 11 18.11 -2.32 -11.80
C GLN A 11 17.62 -3.20 -10.66
N TYR A 12 16.30 -3.34 -10.55
CA TYR A 12 15.64 -4.12 -9.51
C TYR A 12 15.18 -5.48 -10.04
N SER A 13 15.26 -6.51 -9.22
CA SER A 13 14.75 -7.85 -9.56
C SER A 13 14.31 -8.64 -8.34
N LEU A 14 13.32 -9.53 -8.50
CA LEU A 14 13.00 -10.55 -7.51
C LEU A 14 13.99 -11.72 -7.63
N VAL A 15 14.57 -12.11 -6.51
CA VAL A 15 15.50 -13.24 -6.36
C VAL A 15 14.78 -14.26 -5.49
N GLY A 16 14.77 -15.55 -5.86
CA GLY A 16 14.26 -16.59 -4.96
C GLY A 16 12.76 -16.92 -5.03
N GLY A 17 12.15 -16.91 -6.22
CA GLY A 17 10.80 -17.45 -6.45
C GLY A 17 9.66 -16.46 -6.21
N GLN A 18 8.41 -16.95 -6.24
CA GLN A 18 7.17 -16.18 -6.18
C GLN A 18 6.88 -15.23 -7.36
N THR A 19 7.53 -15.48 -8.51
CA THR A 19 7.35 -14.73 -9.76
C THR A 19 5.99 -15.00 -10.44
N ASN A 20 5.21 -15.95 -9.95
CA ASN A 20 3.85 -16.20 -10.43
C ASN A 20 2.82 -15.32 -9.71
N GLU A 21 3.16 -14.88 -8.49
CA GLU A 21 2.31 -14.13 -7.59
C GLU A 21 2.64 -12.64 -7.61
N PHE A 22 3.94 -12.31 -7.73
CA PHE A 22 4.45 -10.96 -7.70
C PHE A 22 5.52 -10.75 -8.76
N ASP A 23 5.68 -9.50 -9.18
CA ASP A 23 6.71 -9.08 -10.11
C ASP A 23 7.14 -7.64 -9.76
N ILE A 24 8.28 -7.20 -10.29
CA ILE A 24 8.91 -5.93 -9.95
C ILE A 24 9.34 -5.17 -11.20
N ASN A 25 9.05 -3.88 -11.25
CA ASN A 25 9.50 -3.03 -12.33
C ASN A 25 11.00 -2.76 -12.18
N GLU A 26 11.78 -3.26 -13.12
CA GLU A 26 13.25 -3.21 -13.09
C GLU A 26 13.84 -1.80 -12.94
N ASN A 27 13.14 -0.75 -13.37
CA ASN A 27 13.65 0.62 -13.40
C ASN A 27 13.21 1.46 -12.20
N THR A 28 12.12 1.08 -11.54
CA THR A 28 11.51 1.85 -10.45
C THR A 28 11.50 1.12 -9.11
N GLY A 29 11.68 -0.20 -9.12
CA GLY A 29 11.56 -1.05 -7.94
C GLY A 29 10.12 -1.25 -7.46
N GLN A 30 9.11 -0.78 -8.21
CA GLN A 30 7.71 -0.98 -7.87
C GLN A 30 7.34 -2.46 -7.98
N ILE A 31 6.90 -3.05 -6.86
CA ILE A 31 6.39 -4.43 -6.81
C ILE A 31 4.90 -4.40 -7.12
N PHE A 32 4.44 -5.33 -7.95
CA PHE A 32 3.04 -5.49 -8.32
C PHE A 32 2.61 -6.95 -8.20
N THR A 33 1.32 -7.15 -7.96
CA THR A 33 0.71 -8.47 -7.90
C THR A 33 0.41 -8.96 -9.31
N VAL A 34 0.85 -10.18 -9.63
CA VAL A 34 0.52 -10.90 -10.86
C VAL A 34 -0.74 -11.73 -10.66
N SER A 35 -0.75 -12.62 -9.66
CA SER A 35 -1.93 -13.42 -9.29
C SER A 35 -1.80 -14.05 -7.90
N VAL A 36 -2.73 -13.68 -7.01
CA VAL A 36 -2.83 -14.25 -5.66
C VAL A 36 -4.21 -14.86 -5.39
N ALA A 37 -4.99 -15.12 -6.44
CA ALA A 37 -6.32 -15.70 -6.31
C ALA A 37 -6.28 -17.05 -5.57
N GLY A 38 -7.07 -17.18 -4.51
CA GLY A 38 -7.12 -18.37 -3.66
C GLY A 38 -5.88 -18.58 -2.78
N LYS A 39 -5.00 -17.58 -2.67
CA LYS A 39 -3.84 -17.59 -1.77
C LYS A 39 -4.09 -16.69 -0.57
N ALA A 40 -3.52 -17.07 0.56
CA ALA A 40 -3.53 -16.28 1.78
C ALA A 40 -2.26 -16.58 2.59
N GLY A 41 -1.86 -15.65 3.44
CA GLY A 41 -0.69 -15.75 4.31
C GLY A 41 0.46 -14.84 3.90
N MET A 42 1.64 -15.08 4.52
CA MET A 42 2.83 -14.26 4.33
C MET A 42 3.72 -14.78 3.20
N PHE A 43 4.17 -13.87 2.36
CA PHE A 43 5.06 -14.06 1.22
C PHE A 43 6.34 -13.26 1.48
N TYR A 44 7.50 -13.89 1.30
CA TYR A 44 8.81 -13.28 1.55
C TYR A 44 9.50 -13.05 0.21
N LEU A 45 9.48 -11.81 -0.27
CA LEU A 45 10.08 -11.43 -1.54
C LEU A 45 11.50 -10.95 -1.31
N GLN A 46 12.49 -11.70 -1.81
CA GLN A 46 13.87 -11.25 -1.75
C GLN A 46 14.13 -10.37 -2.98
N VAL A 47 14.37 -9.07 -2.73
CA VAL A 47 14.56 -8.05 -3.75
C VAL A 47 16.05 -7.76 -3.87
N GLN A 48 16.55 -7.68 -5.11
CA GLN A 48 17.91 -7.26 -5.41
C GLN A 48 17.89 -5.92 -6.15
N ALA A 49 18.82 -5.05 -5.81
CA ALA A 49 19.21 -3.89 -6.60
C ALA A 49 20.63 -4.09 -7.13
N ALA A 50 20.86 -3.77 -8.40
CA ALA A 50 22.16 -3.87 -9.06
C ALA A 50 22.49 -2.56 -9.80
N ASP A 51 23.69 -2.01 -9.61
CA ASP A 51 24.15 -0.87 -10.41
C ASP A 51 24.52 -1.29 -11.84
N GLN A 52 24.74 -0.31 -12.72
CA GLN A 52 25.19 -0.54 -14.11
C GLN A 52 26.69 -0.31 -14.31
N GLY A 53 27.49 -0.40 -13.24
CA GLY A 53 28.94 -0.28 -13.35
C GLY A 53 29.58 -1.45 -14.12
N THR A 54 30.78 -1.23 -14.67
CA THR A 54 31.57 -2.29 -15.34
C THR A 54 31.86 -3.48 -14.42
N ARG A 55 31.94 -3.23 -13.11
CA ARG A 55 31.89 -4.25 -12.05
C ARG A 55 30.59 -4.03 -11.27
N ARG A 56 29.55 -4.78 -11.63
CA ARG A 56 28.23 -4.64 -11.02
C ARG A 56 28.29 -4.92 -9.52
N LEU A 57 27.87 -3.96 -8.70
CA LEU A 57 27.62 -4.19 -7.28
C LEU A 57 26.14 -4.50 -7.08
N THR A 58 25.85 -5.41 -6.16
CA THR A 58 24.48 -5.79 -5.81
C THR A 58 24.23 -5.67 -4.31
N ALA A 59 22.99 -5.33 -3.97
CA ALA A 59 22.47 -5.36 -2.61
C ALA A 59 21.13 -6.09 -2.60
N GLN A 60 20.81 -6.79 -1.51
CA GLN A 60 19.56 -7.55 -1.38
C GLN A 60 18.87 -7.21 -0.06
N THR A 61 17.53 -7.25 -0.08
CA THR A 61 16.67 -7.08 1.10
C THR A 61 15.45 -8.00 0.98
N THR A 62 14.73 -8.20 2.09
CA THR A 62 13.49 -8.97 2.12
C THR A 62 12.30 -8.04 2.32
N VAL A 63 11.31 -8.14 1.44
CA VAL A 63 10.01 -7.49 1.55
C VAL A 63 8.98 -8.52 1.99
N ASN A 64 8.32 -8.27 3.11
CA ASN A 64 7.26 -9.13 3.63
C ASN A 64 5.92 -8.65 3.07
N VAL A 65 5.23 -9.53 2.35
CA VAL A 65 3.89 -9.25 1.80
C VAL A 65 2.89 -10.16 2.46
N THR A 66 1.88 -9.58 3.10
CA THR A 66 0.74 -10.35 3.62
C THR A 66 -0.39 -10.30 2.62
N VAL A 67 -0.79 -11.47 2.11
CA VAL A 67 -2.03 -11.61 1.33
C VAL A 67 -3.10 -12.07 2.29
N ASP A 68 -4.06 -11.20 2.59
CA ASP A 68 -5.20 -11.59 3.39
C ASP A 68 -6.29 -12.23 2.50
N SER A 69 -6.87 -13.33 2.97
CA SER A 69 -8.12 -13.88 2.42
C SER A 69 -9.34 -13.03 2.74
N SER A 70 -9.13 -11.90 3.45
CA SER A 70 -10.11 -10.96 3.95
C SER A 70 -11.36 -10.92 3.08
N SER A 71 -12.48 -11.30 3.68
CA SER A 71 -13.76 -10.88 3.14
C SER A 71 -13.82 -9.36 3.33
N SER A 72 -14.34 -8.62 2.35
CA SER A 72 -14.58 -7.18 2.44
C SER A 72 -15.41 -6.72 3.66
N SER A 73 -15.86 -7.63 4.53
CA SER A 73 -16.74 -7.39 5.68
C SER A 73 -16.11 -6.53 6.79
N ASN A 74 -14.78 -6.53 6.93
CA ASN A 74 -14.09 -5.74 7.97
C ASN A 74 -13.54 -4.40 7.45
N VAL A 75 -13.73 -4.08 6.17
CA VAL A 75 -13.33 -2.79 5.60
C VAL A 75 -14.26 -1.69 6.12
N VAL A 76 -13.67 -0.59 6.60
CA VAL A 76 -14.40 0.60 7.05
C VAL A 76 -14.18 1.74 6.06
N MET A 77 -15.28 2.32 5.58
CA MET A 77 -15.26 3.52 4.76
C MET A 77 -15.33 4.76 5.64
N LEU A 78 -14.30 5.60 5.56
CA LEU A 78 -14.27 6.93 6.17
C LEU A 78 -14.57 7.99 5.12
N VAL A 79 -15.31 9.03 5.50
CA VAL A 79 -15.61 10.18 4.64
C VAL A 79 -14.87 11.41 5.17
N LEU A 80 -13.98 11.96 4.35
CA LEU A 80 -13.25 13.18 4.64
C LEU A 80 -13.82 14.32 3.80
N ASN A 81 -14.20 15.42 4.45
CA ASN A 81 -14.62 16.64 3.77
C ASN A 81 -13.40 17.45 3.27
N GLN A 82 -12.56 16.80 2.47
CA GLN A 82 -11.37 17.33 1.82
C GLN A 82 -11.26 16.78 0.40
N LYS A 83 -10.70 17.57 -0.53
CA LYS A 83 -10.42 17.14 -1.91
C LYS A 83 -9.48 15.93 -1.92
N ILE A 84 -9.73 14.98 -2.83
CA ILE A 84 -8.91 13.77 -2.98
C ILE A 84 -7.43 14.10 -3.11
N SER A 85 -7.08 15.10 -3.94
CA SER A 85 -5.68 15.50 -4.13
C SER A 85 -4.99 15.95 -2.84
N ALA A 86 -5.72 16.50 -1.87
CA ALA A 86 -5.17 16.89 -0.57
C ALA A 86 -4.98 15.68 0.34
N VAL A 87 -5.91 14.72 0.30
CA VAL A 87 -5.85 13.46 1.05
C VAL A 87 -4.72 12.57 0.52
N GLU A 88 -4.62 12.38 -0.79
CA GLU A 88 -3.56 11.59 -1.44
C GLU A 88 -2.16 12.15 -1.14
N ARG A 89 -1.98 13.48 -1.25
CA ARG A 89 -0.68 14.12 -0.93
C ARG A 89 -0.26 13.96 0.53
N LYS A 90 -1.21 13.64 1.41
CA LYS A 90 -1.00 13.47 2.86
C LYS A 90 -1.37 12.06 3.32
N SER A 91 -1.42 11.06 2.43
CA SER A 91 -1.90 9.72 2.76
C SER A 91 -1.14 9.09 3.94
N VAL A 92 0.17 9.29 4.00
CA VAL A 92 1.03 8.84 5.12
C VAL A 92 0.61 9.48 6.44
N GLU A 93 0.31 10.78 6.44
CA GLU A 93 -0.14 11.49 7.63
C GLU A 93 -1.56 11.07 8.03
N VAL A 94 -2.44 10.84 7.05
CA VAL A 94 -3.79 10.31 7.28
C VAL A 94 -3.71 8.95 7.97
N GLN A 95 -2.89 8.04 7.43
CA GLN A 95 -2.67 6.72 8.05
C GLN A 95 -2.15 6.88 9.48
N ARG A 96 -1.10 7.68 9.69
CA ARG A 96 -0.51 7.90 11.02
C ARG A 96 -1.52 8.42 12.03
N VAL A 97 -2.34 9.40 11.66
CA VAL A 97 -3.37 9.96 12.55
C VAL A 97 -4.42 8.91 12.87
N LEU A 98 -4.82 8.07 11.90
CA LEU A 98 -5.77 6.99 12.15
C LEU A 98 -5.18 5.95 13.12
N GLU A 99 -3.92 5.56 12.96
CA GLU A 99 -3.23 4.65 13.89
C GLU A 99 -3.19 5.23 15.31
N GLU A 100 -2.86 6.52 15.46
CA GLU A 100 -2.84 7.21 16.75
C GLU A 100 -4.23 7.25 17.41
N LYS A 101 -5.28 7.49 16.62
CA LYS A 101 -6.65 7.62 17.14
C LYS A 101 -7.30 6.28 17.46
N LEU A 102 -7.05 5.26 16.63
CA LEU A 102 -7.66 3.95 16.77
C LEU A 102 -6.86 3.04 17.71
N GLY A 103 -5.56 3.27 17.90
CA GLY A 103 -4.70 2.40 18.69
C GLY A 103 -4.39 1.06 18.02
N TRP A 104 -4.61 0.97 16.71
CA TRP A 104 -4.38 -0.23 15.89
C TRP A 104 -3.50 0.11 14.69
N ASN A 105 -2.88 -0.90 14.09
CA ASN A 105 -2.21 -0.73 12.80
C ASN A 105 -3.30 -0.54 11.73
N VAL A 106 -3.17 0.49 10.89
CA VAL A 106 -4.19 0.84 9.89
C VAL A 106 -3.59 0.80 8.50
N TYR A 107 -4.24 0.08 7.59
CA TYR A 107 -3.88 0.09 6.18
C TYR A 107 -4.96 0.81 5.38
N VAL A 108 -4.52 1.83 4.63
CA VAL A 108 -5.38 2.50 3.65
C VAL A 108 -5.41 1.66 2.38
N LEU A 109 -6.59 1.13 2.05
CA LEU A 109 -6.79 0.26 0.88
C LEU A 109 -7.07 1.09 -0.37
N ASN A 110 -8.01 2.04 -0.28
CA ASN A 110 -8.42 2.89 -1.38
C ASN A 110 -8.63 4.32 -0.92
N ILE A 111 -8.32 5.28 -1.79
CA ILE A 111 -8.69 6.69 -1.64
C ILE A 111 -9.37 7.10 -2.95
N TYR A 112 -10.62 7.55 -2.89
CA TYR A 112 -11.38 7.93 -4.09
C TYR A 112 -12.36 9.05 -3.81
N SER A 113 -12.64 9.86 -4.82
CA SER A 113 -13.64 10.93 -4.74
C SER A 113 -15.01 10.33 -4.98
N LYS A 114 -16.02 10.84 -4.28
CA LYS A 114 -17.41 10.55 -4.65
C LYS A 114 -17.70 11.26 -5.97
N GLU A 115 -17.74 10.52 -7.09
CA GLU A 115 -18.27 11.08 -8.34
C GLU A 115 -19.72 11.46 -8.05
N SER A 116 -19.98 12.76 -7.96
CA SER A 116 -21.34 13.26 -7.81
C SER A 116 -22.13 12.81 -9.03
N ASP A 117 -23.24 12.10 -8.81
CA ASP A 117 -24.32 11.96 -9.78
C ASP A 117 -24.49 13.29 -10.51
N ARG A 118 -24.40 13.26 -11.84
CA ARG A 118 -24.26 14.41 -12.75
C ARG A 118 -25.37 15.48 -12.67
N ASN A 119 -26.28 15.43 -11.68
CA ASN A 119 -27.45 16.28 -11.55
C ASN A 119 -27.58 17.09 -10.25
N SER A 120 -26.61 17.03 -9.33
CA SER A 120 -26.68 17.82 -8.08
C SER A 120 -25.62 18.91 -8.05
N ARG A 121 -26.04 20.18 -7.99
CA ARG A 121 -25.19 21.39 -7.88
C ARG A 121 -24.50 21.53 -6.51
N SER A 122 -23.90 20.46 -6.00
CA SER A 122 -23.09 20.47 -4.79
C SER A 122 -21.91 19.55 -5.01
N SER A 123 -20.86 20.09 -5.63
CA SER A 123 -19.53 19.49 -5.64
C SER A 123 -19.01 19.51 -4.21
N THR A 124 -19.40 18.55 -3.38
CA THR A 124 -18.74 18.39 -2.08
C THR A 124 -17.35 17.84 -2.36
N ASP A 125 -16.34 18.54 -1.85
CA ASP A 125 -14.95 18.09 -1.85
C ASP A 125 -14.83 16.91 -0.85
N GLU A 126 -15.57 15.83 -1.09
CA GLU A 126 -15.65 14.64 -0.24
C GLU A 126 -14.79 13.52 -0.83
N THR A 127 -13.88 13.01 0.01
CA THR A 127 -13.05 11.85 -0.30
C THR A 127 -13.47 10.69 0.58
N GLN A 128 -13.66 9.53 -0.04
CA GLN A 128 -13.86 8.26 0.65
C GLN A 128 -12.51 7.56 0.78
N VAL A 129 -12.25 7.04 1.97
CA VAL A 129 -11.04 6.29 2.30
C VAL A 129 -11.47 4.95 2.86
N ASP A 130 -11.14 3.87 2.17
CA ASP A 130 -11.35 2.51 2.67
C ASP A 130 -10.14 2.12 3.51
N ILE A 131 -10.39 1.70 4.74
CA ILE A 131 -9.35 1.24 5.67
C ILE A 131 -9.65 -0.14 6.21
N ILE A 132 -8.60 -0.82 6.64
CA ILE A 132 -8.67 -2.02 7.48
C ILE A 132 -7.71 -1.85 8.65
N ALA A 133 -8.10 -2.33 9.83
CA ALA A 133 -7.32 -2.23 11.05
C ALA A 133 -6.88 -3.62 11.52
N PHE A 134 -5.68 -3.68 12.11
CA PHE A 134 -5.10 -4.89 12.68
C PHE A 134 -4.59 -4.64 14.10
N ASP A 135 -4.80 -5.61 14.98
CA ASP A 135 -4.28 -5.57 16.33
C ASP A 135 -2.75 -5.84 16.38
N GLU A 136 -2.18 -5.85 17.59
CA GLU A 136 -0.75 -6.13 17.80
C GLU A 136 -0.36 -7.55 17.37
N ALA A 137 -1.31 -8.50 17.37
CA ALA A 137 -1.13 -9.87 16.92
C ALA A 137 -1.33 -10.04 15.40
N HIS A 138 -1.46 -8.93 14.66
CA HIS A 138 -1.70 -8.91 13.21
C HIS A 138 -2.98 -9.64 12.81
N GLN A 139 -4.00 -9.62 13.67
CA GLN A 139 -5.34 -10.09 13.36
C GLN A 139 -6.23 -8.91 12.97
N GLU A 140 -7.10 -9.12 11.98
CA GLU A 140 -8.08 -8.11 11.58
C GLU A 140 -8.96 -7.71 12.76
N VAL A 141 -9.16 -6.41 12.93
CA VAL A 141 -10.11 -5.85 13.88
C VAL A 141 -11.48 -5.75 13.20
N PRO A 142 -12.57 -6.23 13.83
CA PRO A 142 -13.91 -6.15 13.26
C PRO A 142 -14.32 -4.71 12.91
N ALA A 143 -14.97 -4.51 11.76
CA ALA A 143 -15.42 -3.19 11.31
C ALA A 143 -16.30 -2.46 12.34
N GLU A 144 -17.12 -3.19 13.10
CA GLU A 144 -17.97 -2.60 14.14
C GLU A 144 -17.18 -2.02 15.31
N ASP A 145 -16.05 -2.62 15.66
CA ASP A 145 -15.17 -2.13 16.73
C ASP A 145 -14.38 -0.90 16.25
N VAL A 146 -13.94 -0.93 14.98
CA VAL A 146 -13.34 0.23 14.31
C VAL A 146 -14.32 1.40 14.28
N LYS A 147 -15.55 1.21 13.81
CA LYS A 147 -16.57 2.28 13.76
C LYS A 147 -16.94 2.85 15.13
N ARG A 148 -16.87 2.05 16.20
CA ARG A 148 -17.12 2.52 17.58
C ARG A 148 -15.99 3.39 18.14
N SER A 149 -14.81 3.31 17.53
CA SER A 149 -13.60 4.00 17.97
C SER A 149 -13.34 5.30 17.20
N VAL A 150 -14.10 5.57 16.13
CA VAL A 150 -14.04 6.78 15.28
C VAL A 150 -14.95 7.88 15.80
#